data_AF-A0A0F4GFL6-F1
#
_entry.id   AF-A0A0F4GFL6-F1
#
_cell.length_a   1.000
_cell.length_b   1.000
_cell.length_c   1.000
_cell.angle_alpha   90.00
_cell.angle_beta   90.00
_cell.angle_gamma   90.00
#
_symmetry.space_group_name_H-M   'P 1'
#
loop_
_entity.id
_entity.type
_entity.pdbx_description
1 polymer ?
#
loop_
_entity_poly.entity_id
_entity_poly.type
_entity_poly.pdbx_seq_one_letter_code
_entity_poly.pdbx_strand_id
1 'polypeptide(L)'
;MDVREVRRPGDLTASGLLYEGSDFHSWAESTCALLRVRELMPAGFTFDALMALNWSLVRTKLPKQGEATKVILGRISPNVLQRTAVSLRLNTRELFRALQEASKPFRLMDLPPELRNRVYQAALDDASPDQEVCITGSQRSKTLPLLQVSRGIRAETRPLYFGTMTFKVEHVKSKSDPVKT
;
A
#
# COMPACT_ATOMS: atom_id res chain seq x y z
N MET A 1 -8.04 -20.55 8.55
CA MET A 1 -7.57 -19.69 9.65
C MET A 1 -6.72 -18.61 9.01
N ASP A 2 -7.30 -17.42 8.82
CA ASP A 2 -6.65 -16.33 8.11
C ASP A 2 -6.14 -15.33 9.17
N VAL A 3 -4.90 -15.54 9.61
CA VAL A 3 -4.24 -14.65 10.57
C VAL A 3 -3.84 -13.42 9.78
N ARG A 4 -4.69 -12.38 9.78
CA ARG A 4 -4.30 -11.05 9.31
C ARG A 4 -3.14 -10.57 10.19
N GLU A 5 -1.91 -10.80 9.75
CA GLU A 5 -0.71 -10.32 10.41
C GLU A 5 -0.84 -8.82 10.65
N VAL A 6 -0.84 -8.45 11.94
CA VAL A 6 -0.85 -7.05 12.37
C VAL A 6 0.53 -6.46 12.03
N ARG A 7 0.66 -5.90 10.83
CA ARG A 7 1.87 -5.19 10.41
C ARG A 7 2.04 -3.92 11.25
N ARG A 8 3.16 -3.83 11.96
CA ARG A 8 3.56 -2.65 12.72
C ARG A 8 4.19 -1.60 11.79
N PRO A 9 4.14 -0.32 12.15
CA PRO A 9 4.91 0.71 11.46
C PRO A 9 6.40 0.33 11.50
N GLY A 10 7.02 0.19 10.32
CA GLY A 10 8.41 -0.22 10.19
C GLY A 10 8.64 -1.66 9.73
N ASP A 11 7.63 -2.53 9.81
CA ASP A 11 7.78 -3.94 9.39
C ASP A 11 8.05 -4.06 7.89
N LEU A 12 7.45 -3.16 7.09
CA LEU A 12 7.67 -3.10 5.65
C LEU A 12 9.06 -2.58 5.30
N THR A 13 9.60 -1.58 6.01
CA THR A 13 10.98 -1.11 5.82
C THR A 13 12.01 -2.14 6.25
N ALA A 14 11.75 -2.89 7.33
CA ALA A 14 12.65 -3.94 7.83
C ALA A 14 12.64 -5.21 6.94
N SER A 15 11.57 -5.45 6.19
CA SER A 15 11.42 -6.63 5.33
C SER A 15 12.39 -6.69 4.14
N GLY A 16 13.02 -5.56 3.77
CA GLY A 16 13.87 -5.46 2.58
C GLY A 16 13.11 -5.66 1.25
N LEU A 17 11.78 -5.63 1.29
CA LEU A 17 10.89 -5.75 0.14
C LEU A 17 10.69 -4.40 -0.54
N LEU A 18 10.48 -4.43 -1.86
CA LEU A 18 10.00 -3.28 -2.61
C LEU A 18 8.50 -3.10 -2.40
N TYR A 19 8.10 -1.94 -1.91
CA TYR A 19 6.70 -1.54 -1.76
C TYR A 19 6.49 -0.09 -2.24
N GLU A 20 5.23 0.33 -2.34
CA GLU A 20 4.89 1.68 -2.80
C GLU A 20 5.55 2.78 -1.95
N GLY A 21 6.20 3.73 -2.63
CA GLY A 21 6.82 4.88 -1.97
C GLY A 21 8.10 4.55 -1.18
N SER A 22 8.59 3.30 -1.27
CA SER A 22 9.92 2.93 -0.78
C SER A 22 11.04 3.59 -1.60
N ASP A 23 12.24 3.70 -1.02
CA ASP A 23 13.43 4.15 -1.76
C ASP A 23 13.84 3.07 -2.77
N PHE A 24 13.36 3.24 -4.00
CA PHE A 24 13.62 2.31 -5.09
C PHE A 24 15.11 2.16 -5.38
N HIS A 25 15.89 3.24 -5.33
CA HIS A 25 17.30 3.20 -5.68
C HIS A 25 18.09 2.40 -4.64
N SER A 26 17.86 2.67 -3.35
CA SER A 26 18.46 1.91 -2.26
C SER A 26 18.08 0.42 -2.31
N TRP A 27 16.79 0.12 -2.56
CA TRP A 27 16.35 -1.26 -2.75
C TRP A 27 17.00 -1.94 -3.96
N ALA A 28 17.11 -1.23 -5.08
CA ALA A 28 17.68 -1.77 -6.32
C ALA A 28 19.18 -2.05 -6.18
N GLU A 29 19.93 -1.16 -5.53
CA GLU A 29 21.35 -1.34 -5.26
C GLU A 29 21.59 -2.50 -4.29
N SER A 30 20.78 -2.60 -3.22
CA SER A 30 20.78 -3.75 -2.30
C SER A 30 20.48 -5.07 -3.03
N THR A 31 19.53 -5.05 -3.96
CA THR A 31 19.17 -6.22 -4.77
C THR A 31 20.29 -6.60 -5.74
N CYS A 32 20.95 -5.63 -6.39
CA CYS A 32 22.11 -5.89 -7.24
C CYS A 32 23.29 -6.45 -6.44
N ALA A 33 23.53 -5.95 -5.22
CA ALA A 33 24.52 -6.53 -4.30
C ALA A 33 24.21 -8.00 -3.97
N LEU A 34 22.94 -8.34 -3.68
CA LEU A 34 22.53 -9.72 -3.43
C LEU A 34 22.74 -10.62 -4.66
N LEU A 35 22.41 -10.14 -5.86
CA LEU A 35 22.62 -10.89 -7.10
C LEU A 35 24.11 -11.16 -7.35
N ARG A 36 25.00 -10.22 -7.01
CA ARG A 36 26.44 -10.40 -7.07
C ARG A 36 26.95 -11.46 -6.09
N VAL A 37 26.50 -11.41 -4.84
CA VAL A 37 26.84 -12.42 -3.80
C VAL A 37 26.42 -13.82 -4.22
N ARG A 38 25.31 -13.94 -4.98
CA ARG A 38 24.82 -15.21 -5.52
C ARG A 38 25.41 -15.60 -6.87
N GLU A 39 26.39 -14.85 -7.38
CA GLU A 39 27.01 -15.07 -8.69
C GLU A 39 26.00 -15.06 -9.86
N LEU A 40 24.86 -14.38 -9.68
CA LEU A 40 23.83 -14.19 -10.70
C LEU A 40 24.09 -12.94 -11.55
N MET A 41 25.00 -12.07 -11.09
CA MET A 41 25.40 -10.83 -11.72
C MET A 41 26.92 -10.62 -11.54
N PRO A 42 27.65 -10.06 -12.52
CA PRO A 42 29.08 -9.80 -12.39
C PRO A 42 29.41 -8.80 -11.28
N ALA A 43 30.56 -8.95 -10.61
CA ALA A 43 30.96 -8.14 -9.44
C ALA A 43 30.96 -6.62 -9.66
N GLY A 44 31.15 -6.15 -10.91
CA GLY A 44 31.15 -4.73 -11.28
C GLY A 44 29.81 -4.15 -11.75
N PHE A 45 28.73 -4.95 -11.77
CA PHE A 45 27.40 -4.46 -12.18
C PHE A 45 26.65 -3.89 -10.96
N THR A 46 26.73 -2.57 -10.77
CA THR A 46 25.84 -1.80 -9.87
C THR A 46 24.51 -1.49 -10.57
N PHE A 47 23.52 -0.99 -9.82
CA PHE A 47 22.26 -0.54 -10.42
C PHE A 47 22.49 0.60 -11.43
N ASP A 48 23.34 1.57 -11.09
CA ASP A 48 23.66 2.68 -12.00
C ASP A 48 24.34 2.19 -13.28
N ALA A 49 25.28 1.25 -13.17
CA ALA A 49 25.89 0.62 -14.32
C ALA A 49 24.82 -0.10 -15.17
N LEU A 50 23.91 -0.85 -14.55
CA LEU A 50 22.80 -1.52 -15.24
C LEU A 50 21.93 -0.54 -16.03
N MET A 51 21.63 0.62 -15.45
CA MET A 51 20.77 1.64 -16.06
C MET A 51 21.48 2.44 -17.16
N ALA A 52 22.79 2.67 -17.02
CA ALA A 52 23.63 3.37 -17.99
C ALA A 52 24.01 2.53 -19.22
N LEU A 53 23.96 1.19 -19.12
CA LEU A 53 24.36 0.32 -20.22
C LEU A 53 23.46 0.48 -21.45
N ASN A 54 24.09 0.61 -22.61
CA ASN A 54 23.39 0.53 -23.89
C ASN A 54 23.16 -0.95 -24.24
N TRP A 55 21.97 -1.47 -23.92
CA TRP A 55 21.63 -2.88 -24.07
C TRP A 55 21.63 -3.39 -25.52
N SER A 56 21.62 -2.49 -26.50
CA SER A 56 21.83 -2.86 -27.92
C SER A 56 23.28 -3.26 -28.21
N LEU A 57 24.26 -2.78 -27.43
CA LEU A 57 25.68 -3.13 -27.56
C LEU A 57 26.11 -4.29 -26.65
N VAL A 58 25.32 -4.63 -25.63
CA VAL A 58 25.72 -5.63 -24.65
C VAL A 58 25.34 -7.03 -25.14
N ARG A 59 26.34 -7.74 -25.66
CA ARG A 59 26.23 -9.13 -26.12
C ARG A 59 26.09 -10.14 -24.97
N THR A 60 26.34 -9.74 -23.73
CA THR A 60 26.30 -10.61 -22.55
C THR A 60 24.92 -10.58 -21.91
N LYS A 61 24.09 -11.59 -22.23
CA LYS A 61 22.98 -11.96 -21.35
C LYS A 61 23.54 -12.24 -19.96
N LEU A 62 22.85 -11.80 -18.90
CA LEU A 62 23.20 -12.22 -17.55
C LEU A 62 23.28 -13.76 -17.52
N PRO A 63 24.36 -14.36 -17.00
CA PRO A 63 24.62 -15.79 -17.15
C PRO A 63 23.52 -16.69 -16.57
N LYS A 64 22.62 -16.15 -15.72
CA LYS A 64 21.49 -16.86 -15.10
C LYS A 64 20.24 -15.98 -14.93
N GLN A 65 19.81 -15.31 -16.01
CA GLN A 65 18.69 -14.35 -15.97
C GLN A 65 17.42 -14.89 -15.29
N GLY A 66 17.02 -16.15 -15.56
CA GLY A 66 15.80 -16.72 -14.97
C GLY A 66 15.87 -16.88 -13.45
N GLU A 67 17.05 -17.20 -12.91
CA GLU A 67 17.26 -17.31 -11.46
C GLU A 67 17.35 -15.92 -10.81
N ALA A 68 18.03 -14.97 -11.47
CA ALA A 68 18.07 -13.58 -11.04
C ALA A 68 16.65 -12.98 -10.94
N THR A 69 15.80 -13.23 -11.95
CA THR A 69 14.40 -12.79 -11.93
C THR A 69 13.64 -13.38 -10.74
N LYS A 70 13.80 -14.68 -10.42
CA LYS A 70 13.15 -15.29 -9.25
C LYS A 70 13.56 -14.62 -7.95
N VAL A 71 14.85 -14.30 -7.79
CA VAL A 71 15.35 -13.60 -6.59
C VAL A 71 14.78 -12.19 -6.48
N ILE A 72 14.73 -11.45 -7.59
CA ILE A 72 14.14 -10.10 -7.64
C ILE A 72 12.66 -10.17 -7.26
N LEU A 73 11.89 -11.09 -7.85
CA LEU A 73 10.46 -11.27 -7.58
C LEU A 73 10.16 -11.65 -6.13
N GLY A 74 11.01 -12.46 -5.50
CA GLY A 74 10.90 -12.78 -4.07
C GLY A 74 11.14 -11.59 -3.14
N ARG A 75 11.66 -10.47 -3.65
CA ARG A 75 11.95 -9.24 -2.89
C ARG A 75 10.97 -8.11 -3.19
N ILE A 76 9.82 -8.40 -3.78
CA ILE A 76 8.82 -7.40 -4.16
C ILE A 76 7.51 -7.72 -3.44
N SER A 77 6.84 -6.69 -2.94
CA SER A 77 5.53 -6.85 -2.33
C SER A 77 4.48 -7.29 -3.37
N PRO A 78 3.50 -8.12 -2.98
CA PRO A 78 2.47 -8.60 -3.91
C PRO A 78 1.69 -7.46 -4.58
N ASN A 79 1.52 -6.32 -3.89
CA ASN A 79 0.81 -5.15 -4.42
C ASN A 79 1.56 -4.50 -5.59
N VAL A 80 2.89 -4.41 -5.52
CA VAL A 80 3.70 -3.88 -6.63
C VAL A 80 3.71 -4.88 -7.81
N LEU A 81 3.76 -6.18 -7.53
CA LEU A 81 3.67 -7.22 -8.56
C LEU A 81 2.34 -7.20 -9.32
N GLN A 82 1.22 -6.94 -8.65
CA GLN A 82 -0.09 -6.82 -9.30
C GLN A 82 -0.17 -5.64 -10.29
N ARG A 83 0.64 -4.60 -10.08
CA ARG A 83 0.66 -3.40 -10.93
C ARG A 83 1.58 -3.53 -12.13
N THR A 84 2.54 -4.45 -12.07
CA THR A 84 3.39 -4.71 -13.22
C THR A 84 2.64 -5.52 -14.28
N ALA A 85 2.19 -4.85 -15.35
CA ALA A 85 1.52 -5.47 -16.51
C ALA A 85 2.44 -6.40 -17.35
N VAL A 86 3.67 -6.61 -16.89
CA VAL A 86 4.75 -7.16 -17.69
C VAL A 86 4.78 -8.67 -17.51
N SER A 87 4.67 -9.39 -18.63
CA SER A 87 5.13 -10.77 -18.72
C SER A 87 6.58 -10.81 -18.21
N LEU A 88 6.79 -11.38 -17.03
CA LEU A 88 8.05 -11.41 -16.26
C LEU A 88 9.26 -12.07 -16.98
N ARG A 89 9.10 -12.37 -18.27
CA ARG A 89 10.13 -12.87 -19.20
C ARG A 89 11.03 -11.76 -19.76
N LEU A 90 10.89 -10.51 -19.31
CA LEU A 90 11.73 -9.40 -19.78
C LEU A 90 13.18 -9.45 -19.25
N ASN A 91 14.06 -8.72 -19.95
CA ASN A 91 15.42 -8.43 -19.53
C ASN A 91 15.45 -7.78 -18.14
N THR A 92 16.47 -8.09 -17.33
CA THR A 92 16.62 -7.58 -15.96
C THR A 92 16.50 -6.06 -15.87
N ARG A 93 17.04 -5.31 -16.83
CA ARG A 93 16.90 -3.84 -16.90
C ARG A 93 15.45 -3.39 -17.07
N GLU A 94 14.73 -3.98 -18.02
CA GLU A 94 13.32 -3.65 -18.27
C GLU A 94 12.46 -4.02 -17.06
N LEU A 95 12.81 -5.11 -16.36
CA LEU A 95 12.19 -5.45 -15.09
C LEU A 95 12.42 -4.36 -14.04
N PHE A 96 13.67 -3.90 -13.83
CA PHE A 96 13.94 -2.80 -12.91
C PHE A 96 13.19 -1.51 -13.31
N ARG A 97 13.14 -1.16 -14.60
CA ARG A 97 12.42 0.03 -15.07
C ARG A 97 10.91 -0.09 -14.84
N ALA A 98 10.32 -1.24 -15.13
CA ALA A 98 8.91 -1.50 -14.87
C ALA A 98 8.58 -1.45 -13.37
N LEU A 99 9.47 -1.98 -12.53
CA LEU A 99 9.32 -1.94 -11.08
C LEU A 99 9.46 -0.53 -10.52
N GLN A 100 10.37 0.28 -11.07
CA GLN A 100 10.53 1.68 -10.69
C GLN A 100 9.23 2.46 -10.89
N GLU A 101 8.57 2.25 -12.04
CA GLU A 101 7.27 2.87 -12.32
C GLU A 101 6.17 2.30 -11.41
N ALA A 102 6.13 0.98 -11.21
CA ALA A 102 5.10 0.34 -10.39
C ALA A 102 5.22 0.65 -8.89
N SER A 103 6.43 0.95 -8.39
CA SER A 103 6.68 1.31 -6.98
C SER A 103 6.43 2.79 -6.68
N LYS A 104 6.18 3.64 -7.69
CA LYS A 104 5.88 5.05 -7.46
C LYS A 104 4.65 5.17 -6.55
N PRO A 105 4.69 6.08 -5.57
CA PRO A 105 3.56 6.29 -4.68
C PRO A 105 2.39 6.83 -5.47
N PHE A 106 1.22 6.21 -5.30
CA PHE A 106 -0.02 6.72 -5.83
C PHE A 106 -0.55 7.85 -4.94
N ARG A 107 -0.75 9.04 -5.52
CA ARG A 107 -1.30 10.19 -4.79
C ARG A 107 -2.81 10.22 -4.95
N LEU A 108 -3.54 9.96 -3.87
CA LEU A 108 -5.00 9.97 -3.87
C LEU A 108 -5.59 11.29 -4.40
N MET A 109 -4.95 12.42 -4.11
CA MET A 109 -5.42 13.74 -4.52
C MET A 109 -5.20 14.05 -6.01
N ASP A 110 -4.35 13.29 -6.70
CA ASP A 110 -4.12 13.45 -8.15
C ASP A 110 -5.24 12.76 -8.97
N LEU A 111 -6.07 11.95 -8.33
CA LEU A 111 -7.26 11.37 -8.97
C LEU A 111 -8.33 12.43 -9.23
N PRO A 112 -9.15 12.27 -10.29
CA PRO A 112 -10.41 13.00 -10.44
C PRO A 112 -11.34 12.81 -9.23
N PRO A 113 -12.15 13.82 -8.87
CA PRO A 113 -13.09 13.75 -7.74
C PRO A 113 -14.01 12.52 -7.78
N GLU A 114 -14.44 12.09 -8.96
CA GLU A 114 -15.34 10.95 -9.15
C GLU A 114 -14.68 9.65 -8.70
N LEU A 115 -13.39 9.47 -9.01
CA LEU A 115 -12.64 8.30 -8.58
C LEU A 115 -12.33 8.35 -7.09
N ARG A 116 -12.01 9.54 -6.54
CA ARG A 116 -11.83 9.71 -5.09
C ARG A 116 -13.10 9.34 -4.33
N ASN A 117 -14.27 9.79 -4.79
CA ASN A 117 -15.55 9.47 -4.18
C ASN A 117 -15.82 7.96 -4.16
N ARG A 118 -15.48 7.23 -5.23
CA ARG A 118 -15.60 5.76 -5.24
C ARG A 118 -14.67 5.09 -4.24
N VAL A 119 -13.43 5.58 -4.09
CA VAL A 119 -12.49 5.08 -3.07
C VAL A 119 -13.04 5.34 -1.67
N TYR A 120 -13.59 6.53 -1.42
CA TYR A 120 -14.21 6.84 -0.12
C TYR A 120 -15.42 5.94 0.15
N GLN A 121 -16.31 5.73 -0.83
CA GLN A 121 -17.45 4.82 -0.69
C GLN A 121 -17.01 3.40 -0.34
N ALA A 122 -16.07 2.83 -1.10
CA ALA A 122 -15.55 1.49 -0.80
C ALA A 122 -14.96 1.40 0.62
N ALA A 123 -14.23 2.44 1.06
CA ALA A 123 -13.68 2.48 2.41
C ALA A 123 -14.75 2.64 3.51
N LEU A 124 -15.89 3.27 3.19
CA LEU A 124 -17.05 3.35 4.09
C LEU A 124 -17.82 2.02 4.15
N ASP A 125 -17.94 1.32 3.03
CA ASP A 125 -18.62 0.01 2.94
C ASP A 125 -17.82 -1.10 3.65
N ASP A 126 -16.48 -1.05 3.58
CA ASP A 126 -15.58 -1.95 4.30
C ASP A 126 -15.53 -1.68 5.82
N ALA A 127 -15.87 -0.45 6.25
CA ALA A 127 -15.96 -0.12 7.66
C ALA A 127 -17.20 -0.81 8.24
N SER A 128 -16.98 -1.79 9.13
CA SER A 128 -18.03 -2.63 9.72
C SER A 128 -19.35 -1.87 9.96
N PRO A 129 -20.50 -2.41 9.50
CA PRO A 129 -21.82 -1.80 9.71
C PRO A 129 -22.18 -1.64 11.20
N ASP A 130 -21.43 -2.30 12.09
CA ASP A 130 -21.63 -2.26 13.53
C ASP A 130 -20.93 -1.09 14.23
N GLN A 131 -20.50 -0.06 13.49
CA GLN A 131 -20.04 1.18 14.10
C GLN A 131 -21.24 1.97 14.62
N GLU A 132 -21.86 1.44 15.67
CA GLU A 132 -22.99 1.99 16.40
C GLU A 132 -22.55 3.31 17.05
N VAL A 133 -22.97 4.42 16.47
CA VAL A 133 -22.75 5.75 17.06
C VAL A 133 -23.86 5.99 18.09
N CYS A 134 -23.65 5.55 19.34
CA CYS A 134 -24.53 5.90 20.44
C CYS A 134 -24.40 7.39 20.77
N ILE A 135 -25.48 8.15 20.51
CA ILE A 135 -25.55 9.61 20.77
C ILE A 135 -25.69 9.89 22.27
N THR A 136 -26.16 8.92 23.05
CA THR A 136 -26.65 9.10 24.43
C THR A 136 -25.75 8.49 25.51
N GLY A 137 -24.71 7.74 25.14
CA GLY A 137 -23.75 7.13 26.07
C GLY A 137 -22.48 7.98 26.24
N SER A 138 -21.81 7.88 27.40
CA SER A 138 -20.50 8.55 27.63
C SER A 138 -19.35 7.97 26.77
N GLN A 139 -19.65 7.01 25.90
CA GLN A 139 -18.68 6.45 24.96
C GLN A 139 -18.50 7.43 23.81
N ARG A 140 -17.28 7.95 23.67
CA ARG A 140 -16.90 8.82 22.55
C ARG A 140 -17.22 8.10 21.25
N SER A 141 -18.13 8.67 20.46
CA SER A 141 -18.39 8.22 19.10
C SER A 141 -17.07 8.14 18.35
N LYS A 142 -16.68 6.92 17.97
CA LYS A 142 -15.44 6.68 17.25
C LYS A 142 -15.63 7.24 15.85
N THR A 143 -15.18 8.48 15.63
CA THR A 143 -15.21 9.11 14.31
C THR A 143 -14.40 8.27 13.35
N LEU A 144 -14.93 8.06 12.13
CA LEU A 144 -14.23 7.25 11.14
C LEU A 144 -12.82 7.79 10.88
N PRO A 145 -11.80 6.91 10.80
CA PRO A 145 -10.43 7.32 10.50
C PRO A 145 -10.32 8.19 9.26
N LEU A 146 -11.15 7.95 8.24
CA LEU A 146 -11.16 8.70 6.99
C LEU A 146 -11.49 10.19 7.18
N LEU A 147 -12.35 10.54 8.16
CA LEU A 147 -12.67 11.93 8.51
C LEU A 147 -11.53 12.62 9.27
N GLN A 148 -10.53 11.87 9.75
CA GLN A 148 -9.43 12.39 10.56
C GLN A 148 -8.13 12.60 9.76
N VAL A 149 -8.06 12.16 8.50
CA VAL A 149 -6.81 12.17 7.70
C VAL A 149 -6.37 13.59 7.32
N SER A 150 -7.20 14.36 6.60
CA SER A 150 -6.86 15.70 6.13
C SER A 150 -8.09 16.59 5.97
N ARG A 151 -7.89 17.92 5.90
CA ARG A 151 -9.00 18.87 5.70
C ARG A 151 -9.73 18.66 4.38
N GLY A 152 -9.00 18.36 3.29
CA GLY A 152 -9.58 18.10 1.97
C GLY A 152 -10.39 16.81 1.93
N ILE A 153 -9.81 15.70 2.39
CA ILE A 153 -10.50 14.40 2.46
C ILE A 153 -11.74 14.50 3.34
N ARG A 154 -11.66 15.21 4.46
CA ARG A 154 -12.80 15.45 5.34
C ARG A 154 -13.93 16.19 4.64
N ALA A 155 -13.62 17.24 3.87
CA ALA A 155 -14.64 18.02 3.17
C ALA A 155 -15.37 17.18 2.12
N GLU A 156 -14.66 16.31 1.40
CA GLU A 156 -15.23 15.42 0.37
C GLU A 156 -16.00 14.22 0.97
N THR A 157 -15.45 13.61 2.02
CA THR A 157 -15.99 12.37 2.61
C THR A 157 -17.19 12.64 3.52
N ARG A 158 -17.22 13.79 4.20
CA ARG A 158 -18.28 14.13 5.17
C ARG A 158 -19.70 14.00 4.59
N PRO A 159 -20.05 14.59 3.43
CA PRO A 159 -21.40 14.43 2.87
C PRO A 159 -21.72 12.98 2.50
N LEU A 160 -20.74 12.19 2.06
CA LEU A 160 -20.92 10.77 1.77
C LEU A 160 -21.26 10.00 3.05
N TYR A 161 -20.44 10.17 4.09
CA TYR A 161 -20.63 9.48 5.37
C TYR A 161 -21.99 9.78 6.01
N PHE A 162 -22.34 11.06 6.19
CA PHE A 162 -23.62 11.41 6.82
C PHE A 162 -24.83 11.16 5.91
N GLY A 163 -24.62 11.01 4.60
CA GLY A 163 -25.67 10.68 3.64
C GLY A 163 -25.98 9.18 3.55
N THR A 164 -25.01 8.31 3.80
CA THR A 164 -25.17 6.85 3.67
C THR A 164 -25.25 6.10 5.00
N MET A 165 -24.72 6.66 6.09
CA MET A 165 -24.68 5.97 7.38
C MET A 165 -26.05 6.02 8.09
N THR A 166 -26.44 4.89 8.69
CA THR A 166 -27.65 4.83 9.54
C THR A 166 -27.26 5.08 10.99
N PHE A 167 -27.93 6.04 11.64
CA PHE A 167 -27.71 6.37 13.05
C PHE A 167 -28.83 5.78 13.90
N LYS A 168 -28.49 4.93 14.88
CA LYS A 168 -29.45 4.43 15.87
C LYS A 168 -29.44 5.35 17.09
N VAL A 169 -30.63 5.77 17.52
CA VAL A 169 -30.81 6.55 18.75
C VAL A 169 -31.30 5.62 19.83
N GLU A 170 -30.44 5.28 20.79
CA GLU A 170 -30.86 4.53 21.97
C GLU A 170 -31.39 5.48 23.04
N HIS A 171 -32.68 5.34 23.35
CA HIS A 171 -33.32 6.07 24.44
C HIS A 171 -32.83 5.48 25.78
N VAL A 172 -31.90 6.17 26.42
CA VAL A 172 -31.49 5.86 27.79
C VAL A 172 -32.69 6.11 28.70
N LYS A 173 -33.33 5.04 29.18
CA LYS A 173 -34.32 5.17 30.26
C LYS A 173 -33.59 5.70 31.49
N SER A 174 -33.87 6.96 31.83
CA SER A 174 -33.51 7.52 33.13
C SER A 174 -34.04 6.57 34.21
N LYS A 175 -33.16 6.05 35.07
CA LYS A 175 -33.57 5.41 36.31
C LYS A 175 -34.24 6.50 37.14
N SER A 176 -35.57 6.52 37.16
CA SER A 176 -36.33 7.26 38.15
C SER A 176 -35.93 6.73 39.53
N ASP A 177 -35.23 7.55 40.31
CA ASP A 177 -34.99 7.26 41.71
C ASP A 177 -36.34 7.11 42.43
N PRO A 178 -36.57 6.04 43.22
CA PRO A 178 -37.77 5.95 44.02
C PRO A 178 -37.71 7.05 45.08
N VAL A 179 -38.67 7.97 45.04
CA VAL A 179 -38.93 8.93 46.12
C VAL A 179 -39.23 8.10 47.37
N LYS A 180 -38.28 8.08 48.31
CA LYS A 180 -38.52 7.56 49.66
C LYS A 180 -39.48 8.52 50.34
N THR A 181 -40.68 8.02 50.60
CA THR A 181 -41.67 8.61 51.50
C THR A 181 -41.31 8.30 52.95
#